data_AF-A0A943NYR9-F1
#
_entry.id   AF-A0A943NYR9-F1
#
_cell.length_a   1.000
_cell.length_b   1.000
_cell.length_c   1.000
_cell.angle_alpha   90.00
_cell.angle_beta   90.00
_cell.angle_gamma   90.00
#
_symmetry.space_group_name_H-M   'P 1'
#
loop_
_entity.id
_entity.type
_entity.pdbx_description
1 polymer ?
#
loop_
_entity_poly.entity_id
_entity_poly.type
_entity_poly.pdbx_seq_one_letter_code
_entity_poly.pdbx_strand_id
1 'polypeptide(L)'
;MNYIILLVLGYSYLLGWLVAKQQEKQIWRKVSDFYETIPSGVCIGLAVLLAGLFCIGNFQSYGISLEAARELVSGEAKQYHGEYLERKELFQNTEMRNVEVDPYSVKPYLLFFDDITDDPENWKNTGVSDFYDKDTVRLNRYDPEVDYD
;
A
#
# COMPACT_ATOMS: atom_id res chain seq x y z
N MET A 1 -8.18 -21.16 8.74
CA MET A 1 -7.08 -22.04 9.22
C MET A 1 -6.69 -23.17 8.26
N ASN A 2 -7.59 -23.78 7.46
CA ASN A 2 -7.24 -24.93 6.60
C ASN A 2 -6.31 -24.64 5.40
N TYR A 3 -6.37 -23.44 4.80
CA TYR A 3 -5.56 -23.14 3.61
C TYR A 3 -4.09 -22.84 3.94
N ILE A 4 -3.78 -22.43 5.17
CA ILE A 4 -2.41 -22.06 5.59
C ILE A 4 -1.51 -23.31 5.57
N ILE A 5 -2.03 -24.45 6.01
CA ILE A 5 -1.28 -25.72 6.00
C ILE A 5 -0.98 -26.16 4.56
N LEU A 6 -1.97 -26.08 3.67
CA LEU A 6 -1.79 -26.41 2.25
C LEU A 6 -0.79 -25.48 1.57
N LEU A 7 -0.81 -24.20 1.94
CA LEU A 7 0.11 -23.20 1.43
C LEU A 7 1.54 -23.48 1.91
N VAL A 8 1.75 -23.71 3.22
CA VAL A 8 3.07 -24.06 3.78
C VAL A 8 3.62 -25.37 3.18
N LEU A 9 2.77 -26.38 3.00
CA LEU A 9 3.17 -27.65 2.36
C LEU A 9 3.47 -27.46 0.87
N GLY A 10 2.68 -26.65 0.15
CA GLY A 10 2.92 -26.33 -1.25
C GLY A 10 4.22 -25.58 -1.48
N TYR A 11 4.51 -24.56 -0.66
CA TYR A 11 5.76 -23.80 -0.74
C TYR A 11 6.98 -24.64 -0.36
N SER A 12 6.90 -25.45 0.70
CA SER A 12 8.01 -26.34 1.08
C SER A 12 8.27 -27.42 0.03
N TYR A 13 7.22 -27.96 -0.60
CA TYR A 13 7.35 -28.88 -1.74
C TYR A 13 7.98 -28.20 -2.96
N LEU A 14 7.53 -26.99 -3.33
CA LEU A 14 8.11 -26.24 -4.46
C LEU A 14 9.59 -25.91 -4.22
N LEU A 15 9.95 -25.46 -3.02
CA LEU A 15 11.35 -25.17 -2.66
C LEU A 15 12.19 -26.45 -2.67
N GLY A 16 11.69 -27.55 -2.09
CA GLY A 16 12.37 -28.85 -2.14
C GLY A 16 12.54 -29.36 -3.57
N TRP A 17 11.53 -29.19 -4.42
CA TRP A 17 11.60 -29.53 -5.84
C TRP A 17 12.61 -28.66 -6.59
N LEU A 18 12.64 -27.35 -6.36
CA LEU A 18 13.63 -26.44 -6.95
C LEU A 18 15.06 -26.81 -6.54
N VAL A 19 15.28 -27.14 -5.25
CA VAL A 19 16.60 -27.57 -4.75
C VAL A 19 17.00 -28.92 -5.34
N ALA A 20 16.10 -29.89 -5.40
CA ALA A 20 16.35 -31.20 -6.03
C ALA A 20 16.65 -31.05 -7.53
N LYS A 21 15.94 -30.14 -8.20
CA LYS A 21 16.08 -29.86 -9.62
C LYS A 21 17.33 -29.02 -9.94
N GLN A 22 17.81 -28.23 -8.99
CA GLN A 22 19.09 -27.53 -9.05
C GLN A 22 20.29 -28.49 -8.98
N GLN A 23 20.14 -29.67 -8.36
CA GLN A 23 21.17 -30.72 -8.37
C GLN A 23 21.23 -31.50 -9.69
N GLU A 24 20.19 -31.44 -10.52
CA GLU A 24 20.25 -31.94 -11.90
C GLU A 24 21.09 -30.98 -12.76
N LYS A 25 22.38 -31.31 -12.91
CA LYS A 25 23.35 -30.65 -13.81
C LYS A 25 22.84 -30.51 -15.26
N GLN A 26 21.85 -31.32 -15.65
CA GLN A 26 21.14 -31.27 -16.93
C GLN A 26 20.37 -29.96 -17.15
N ILE A 27 19.78 -29.37 -16.11
CA ILE A 27 18.94 -28.18 -16.26
C ILE A 27 19.81 -26.94 -16.39
N TRP A 28 20.85 -26.83 -15.57
CA TRP A 28 21.85 -25.78 -15.72
C TRP A 28 22.56 -25.85 -17.08
N ARG A 29 22.80 -27.05 -17.61
CA ARG A 29 23.30 -27.24 -19.00
C ARG A 29 22.28 -26.80 -20.05
N LYS A 30 21.02 -27.21 -19.94
CA LYS A 30 19.97 -26.74 -20.87
C LYS A 30 19.75 -25.22 -20.80
N VAL A 31 19.87 -24.63 -19.62
CA VAL A 31 19.79 -23.17 -19.41
C VAL A 31 21.01 -22.47 -19.98
N SER A 32 22.23 -23.00 -19.80
CA SER A 32 23.44 -22.43 -20.40
C SER A 32 23.42 -22.55 -21.92
N ASP A 33 23.03 -23.71 -22.46
CA ASP A 33 22.92 -23.95 -23.90
C ASP A 33 21.85 -23.02 -24.51
N PHE A 34 20.73 -22.81 -23.82
CA PHE A 34 19.71 -21.84 -24.20
C PHE A 34 20.23 -20.41 -24.17
N TYR A 35 21.00 -20.03 -23.14
CA TYR A 35 21.61 -18.70 -23.01
C TYR A 35 22.64 -18.42 -24.11
N GLU A 36 23.43 -19.42 -24.50
CA GLU A 36 24.36 -19.34 -25.63
C GLU A 36 23.66 -19.28 -26.99
N THR A 37 22.43 -19.81 -27.08
CA THR A 37 21.62 -19.79 -28.32
C THR A 37 20.90 -18.45 -28.52
N ILE A 38 20.74 -17.63 -27.48
CA ILE A 38 20.07 -16.33 -27.60
C ILE A 38 21.01 -15.31 -28.25
N PRO A 39 20.64 -14.70 -29.39
CA PRO A 39 21.44 -13.64 -29.99
C PRO A 39 21.53 -12.44 -29.05
N SER A 40 22.71 -11.83 -28.94
CA SER A 40 22.93 -10.63 -28.11
C SER A 40 21.96 -9.48 -28.43
N GLY A 41 21.53 -9.34 -29.68
CA GLY A 41 20.51 -8.37 -30.09
C GLY A 41 19.12 -8.60 -29.50
N VAL A 42 18.74 -9.86 -29.24
CA VAL A 42 17.47 -10.20 -28.57
C VAL A 42 17.54 -9.82 -27.09
N CYS A 43 18.66 -10.11 -26.42
CA CYS A 43 18.88 -9.68 -25.03
C CYS A 43 18.84 -8.16 -24.87
N ILE A 44 19.49 -7.43 -25.78
CA ILE A 44 19.46 -5.96 -25.80
C ILE A 44 18.04 -5.45 -26.06
N GLY A 45 17.33 -6.04 -27.04
CA GLY A 45 15.94 -5.68 -27.32
C GLY A 45 15.01 -5.92 -26.13
N LEU A 46 15.16 -7.05 -25.42
CA LEU A 46 14.41 -7.37 -24.21
C LEU A 46 14.76 -6.43 -23.05
N ALA A 47 16.03 -6.09 -22.89
CA ALA A 47 16.48 -5.12 -21.88
C ALA A 47 15.93 -3.72 -22.17
N VAL A 48 15.93 -3.27 -23.42
CA VAL A 48 15.34 -1.99 -23.84
C VAL A 48 13.82 -2.00 -23.67
N LEU A 49 13.15 -3.11 -23.98
CA LEU A 49 11.71 -3.26 -23.79
C LEU A 49 11.33 -3.25 -22.31
N LEU A 50 12.07 -3.98 -21.46
CA LEU A 50 11.88 -3.95 -20.02
C LEU A 50 12.16 -2.55 -19.47
N ALA A 51 13.26 -1.91 -19.86
CA ALA A 51 13.56 -0.53 -19.47
C ALA A 51 12.47 0.44 -19.90
N GLY A 52 11.96 0.31 -21.14
CA GLY A 52 10.83 1.08 -21.65
C GLY A 52 9.57 0.86 -20.81
N LEU A 53 9.22 -0.38 -20.48
CA LEU A 53 8.09 -0.71 -19.60
C LEU A 53 8.25 -0.12 -18.19
N PHE A 54 9.47 -0.14 -17.63
CA PHE A 54 9.78 0.52 -16.35
C PHE A 54 9.69 2.04 -16.43
N CYS A 55 9.99 2.65 -17.59
CA CYS A 55 9.85 4.09 -17.82
C CYS A 55 8.42 4.54 -18.14
N ILE A 56 7.54 3.64 -18.60
CA ILE A 56 6.14 3.94 -18.92
C ILE A 56 5.24 3.93 -17.68
N GLY A 57 5.65 3.24 -16.60
CA GLY A 57 4.94 3.29 -15.32
C GLY A 57 5.00 4.68 -14.70
N ASN A 58 3.87 5.19 -14.20
CA ASN A 58 3.81 6.42 -13.43
C ASN A 58 4.86 6.35 -12.29
N PHE A 59 5.93 7.13 -12.42
CA PHE A 59 7.05 7.19 -11.46
C PHE A 59 6.60 7.63 -10.04
N GLN A 60 5.35 8.06 -9.89
CA GLN A 60 4.82 8.62 -8.66
C GLN A 60 4.46 7.56 -7.61
N SER A 61 4.41 6.28 -7.97
CA SER A 61 4.19 5.19 -7.03
C SER A 61 5.09 4.00 -7.38
N TYR A 62 6.06 3.74 -6.51
CA TYR A 62 6.74 2.46 -6.52
C TYR A 62 5.69 1.38 -6.19
N GLY A 63 5.70 0.19 -6.81
CA GLY A 63 4.61 -0.79 -6.60
C GLY A 63 4.26 -1.03 -5.12
N ILE A 64 3.00 -1.38 -4.81
CA ILE A 64 2.38 -1.40 -3.46
C ILE A 64 3.33 -1.86 -2.33
N SER A 65 4.10 -2.92 -2.53
CA SER A 65 5.03 -3.44 -1.50
C SER A 65 6.18 -2.49 -1.15
N LEU A 66 6.69 -1.71 -2.12
CA LEU A 66 7.80 -0.79 -1.91
C LEU A 66 7.34 0.49 -1.21
N GLU A 67 6.17 1.04 -1.57
CA GLU A 67 5.60 2.17 -0.81
C GLU A 67 5.24 1.75 0.61
N ALA A 68 4.71 0.53 0.82
CA ALA A 68 4.45 0.03 2.17
C ALA A 68 5.73 -0.05 3.01
N ALA A 69 6.82 -0.55 2.42
CA ALA A 69 8.11 -0.59 3.10
C ALA A 69 8.63 0.83 3.39
N ARG A 70 8.48 1.77 2.45
CA ARG A 70 8.87 3.17 2.63
C ARG A 70 8.07 3.86 3.74
N GLU A 71 6.76 3.71 3.79
CA GLU A 71 5.89 4.28 4.82
C GLU A 71 6.21 3.73 6.21
N LEU A 72 6.54 2.44 6.29
CA LEU A 72 6.99 1.81 7.55
C LEU A 72 8.37 2.32 7.99
N VAL A 73 9.31 2.49 7.07
CA VAL A 73 10.67 2.94 7.36
C VAL A 73 10.72 4.44 7.68
N SER A 74 9.96 5.26 6.96
CA SER A 74 9.84 6.70 7.21
C SER A 74 9.12 6.99 8.54
N GLY A 75 8.27 6.08 9.00
CA GLY A 75 7.48 6.24 10.22
C GLY A 75 6.14 6.94 9.99
N GLU A 76 5.82 7.36 8.77
CA GLU A 76 4.55 8.01 8.42
C GLU A 76 3.36 7.12 8.78
N ALA A 77 3.43 5.81 8.51
CA ALA A 77 2.37 4.87 8.87
C ALA A 77 2.12 4.80 10.39
N LYS A 78 3.18 4.90 11.21
CA LYS A 78 3.06 4.87 12.67
C LYS A 78 2.42 6.16 13.19
N GLN A 79 2.82 7.30 12.64
CA GLN A 79 2.29 8.60 13.02
C GLN A 79 0.81 8.73 12.63
N TYR A 80 0.47 8.40 11.38
CA TYR A 80 -0.91 8.34 10.89
C TYR A 80 -1.80 7.45 11.78
N HIS A 81 -1.28 6.27 12.16
CA HIS A 81 -2.03 5.37 13.04
C HIS A 81 -2.30 5.97 14.43
N GLY A 82 -1.32 6.69 15.00
CA GLY A 82 -1.48 7.39 16.27
C GLY A 82 -2.58 8.46 16.20
N GLU A 83 -2.49 9.35 15.20
CA GLU A 83 -3.49 10.40 14.97
C GLU A 83 -4.89 9.82 14.71
N TYR A 84 -4.98 8.71 13.96
CA TYR A 84 -6.23 8.00 13.74
C TYR A 84 -6.84 7.49 15.05
N LEU A 85 -6.03 6.91 15.94
CA LEU A 85 -6.53 6.41 17.23
C LEU A 85 -7.00 7.55 18.14
N GLU A 86 -6.23 8.63 18.24
CA GLU A 86 -6.61 9.82 19.00
C GLU A 86 -7.95 10.38 18.48
N ARG A 87 -8.07 10.55 17.17
CA ARG A 87 -9.30 11.02 16.53
C ARG A 87 -10.49 10.08 16.78
N LYS A 88 -10.25 8.77 16.71
CA LYS A 88 -11.26 7.74 16.97
C LYS A 88 -11.76 7.79 18.41
N GLU A 89 -10.89 8.05 19.39
CA GLU A 89 -11.31 8.21 20.78
C GLU A 89 -12.25 9.41 20.95
N LEU A 90 -11.97 10.54 20.28
CA LEU A 90 -12.86 11.71 20.27
C LEU A 90 -14.22 11.37 19.66
N PHE A 91 -14.24 10.65 18.54
CA PHE A 91 -15.48 10.19 17.90
C PHE A 91 -16.26 9.21 18.76
N GLN A 92 -15.59 8.36 19.54
CA GLN A 92 -16.26 7.38 20.41
C GLN A 92 -16.70 7.96 21.76
N ASN A 93 -16.19 9.12 22.16
CA ASN A 93 -16.57 9.75 23.43
C ASN A 93 -18.03 10.26 23.39
N THR A 94 -18.92 9.60 24.14
CA THR A 94 -20.37 9.89 24.16
C THR A 94 -20.75 11.23 24.80
N GLU A 95 -19.87 11.85 25.57
CA GLU A 95 -20.10 13.16 26.20
C GLU A 95 -19.91 14.31 25.21
N MET A 96 -19.07 14.12 24.18
CA MET A 96 -18.84 15.11 23.14
C MET A 96 -19.79 14.90 21.97
N ARG A 97 -20.72 15.85 21.80
CA ARG A 97 -21.69 15.88 20.70
C ARG A 97 -21.19 16.67 19.49
N ASN A 98 -20.38 17.70 19.71
CA ASN A 98 -19.73 18.49 18.66
C ASN A 98 -18.23 18.21 18.71
N VAL A 99 -17.68 17.62 17.65
CA VAL A 99 -16.30 17.17 17.62
C VAL A 99 -15.53 17.92 16.53
N GLU A 100 -14.42 18.54 16.93
CA GLU A 100 -13.52 19.25 16.04
C GLU A 100 -12.14 18.61 16.14
N VAL A 101 -11.53 18.29 15.00
CA VAL A 101 -10.28 17.52 14.92
C VAL A 101 -9.27 18.18 13.99
N ASP A 102 -7.98 18.01 14.28
CA ASP A 102 -6.92 18.47 13.40
C ASP A 102 -6.84 17.60 12.13
N PRO A 103 -6.55 18.17 10.94
CA PRO A 103 -6.17 17.40 9.75
C PRO A 103 -4.96 16.51 10.03
N TYR A 104 -4.91 15.34 9.37
CA TYR A 104 -3.77 14.44 9.51
C TYR A 104 -2.47 15.11 9.08
N SER A 105 -1.43 15.02 9.92
CA SER A 105 -0.15 15.69 9.66
C SER A 105 0.69 14.97 8.62
N VAL A 106 0.43 13.68 8.41
CA VAL A 106 1.06 12.84 7.39
C VAL A 106 -0.02 12.13 6.57
N LYS A 107 0.22 12.01 5.27
CA LYS A 107 -0.70 11.39 4.30
C LYS A 107 0.00 10.26 3.55
N PRO A 108 0.29 9.13 4.23
CA PRO A 108 0.91 7.97 3.61
C PRO A 108 0.08 7.45 2.44
N TYR A 109 0.71 7.27 1.27
CA TYR A 109 0.07 6.96 -0.01
C TYR A 109 -0.87 5.73 0.03
N LEU A 110 -0.54 4.70 0.81
CA LEU A 110 -1.32 3.46 0.88
C LEU A 110 -2.43 3.47 1.92
N LEU A 111 -2.35 4.32 2.94
CA LEU A 111 -3.30 4.32 4.07
C LEU A 111 -4.26 5.51 4.03
N PHE A 112 -3.80 6.65 3.50
CA PHE A 112 -4.61 7.86 3.38
C PHE A 112 -5.34 7.85 2.04
N PHE A 113 -6.68 7.83 2.09
CA PHE A 113 -7.53 7.87 0.91
C PHE A 113 -8.20 9.23 0.74
N ASP A 114 -8.83 9.72 1.80
CA ASP A 114 -9.59 10.96 1.84
C ASP A 114 -9.85 11.33 3.33
N ASP A 115 -10.25 12.57 3.60
CA ASP A 115 -10.61 13.04 4.95
C ASP A 115 -11.94 13.82 4.96
N ILE A 116 -12.46 14.07 6.17
CA ILE A 116 -13.52 15.04 6.40
C ILE A 116 -13.04 16.48 6.12
N THR A 117 -13.97 17.41 6.03
CA THR A 117 -13.72 18.83 5.71
C THR A 117 -13.90 19.74 6.92
N ASP A 118 -13.57 21.02 6.80
CA ASP A 118 -13.87 22.05 7.81
C ASP A 118 -15.32 22.53 7.78
N ASP A 119 -16.07 22.21 6.71
CA ASP A 119 -17.49 22.50 6.59
C ASP A 119 -18.35 21.39 7.25
N PRO A 120 -19.05 21.68 8.37
CA PRO A 120 -19.88 20.68 9.04
C PRO A 120 -21.09 20.22 8.21
N GLU A 121 -21.52 20.98 7.20
CA GLU A 121 -22.63 20.60 6.32
C GLU A 121 -22.18 19.72 5.13
N ASN A 122 -20.87 19.49 4.97
CA ASN A 122 -20.35 18.60 3.95
C ASN A 122 -20.83 17.16 4.17
N TRP A 123 -21.22 16.47 3.10
CA TRP A 123 -21.74 15.11 3.16
C TRP A 123 -20.78 14.11 3.81
N LYS A 124 -19.44 14.32 3.69
CA LYS A 124 -18.43 13.49 4.35
C LYS A 124 -18.53 13.62 5.87
N ASN A 125 -18.67 14.85 6.35
CA ASN A 125 -18.81 15.20 7.75
C ASN A 125 -20.12 14.67 8.34
N THR A 126 -21.23 14.86 7.61
CA THR A 126 -22.54 14.34 8.00
C THR A 126 -22.53 12.82 8.10
N GLY A 127 -21.89 12.12 7.15
CA GLY A 127 -21.76 10.67 7.20
C GLY A 127 -21.01 10.18 8.45
N VAL A 128 -19.96 10.89 8.86
CA VAL A 128 -19.22 10.57 10.08
C VAL A 128 -20.02 10.93 11.33
N SER A 129 -20.71 12.07 11.37
CA SER A 129 -21.52 12.47 12.52
C SER A 129 -22.66 11.48 12.76
N ASP A 130 -23.35 11.06 11.70
CA ASP A 130 -24.45 10.10 11.78
C ASP A 130 -23.95 8.72 12.27
N PHE A 131 -22.78 8.28 11.79
CA PHE A 131 -22.20 7.00 12.19
C PHE A 131 -21.82 6.96 13.68
N TYR A 132 -21.31 8.07 14.23
CA TYR A 132 -20.84 8.17 15.61
C TYR A 132 -21.86 8.81 16.58
N ASP A 133 -23.11 9.03 16.16
CA ASP A 133 -24.16 9.72 16.94
C ASP A 133 -23.71 11.10 17.48
N LYS A 134 -23.16 11.92 16.57
CA LYS A 134 -22.71 13.29 16.85
C LYS A 134 -23.66 14.31 16.25
N ASP A 135 -23.73 15.48 16.87
CA ASP A 135 -24.46 16.64 16.35
C ASP A 135 -23.67 17.27 15.19
N THR A 136 -22.35 17.44 15.35
CA THR A 136 -21.46 17.93 14.30
C THR A 136 -20.08 17.31 14.40
N VAL A 137 -19.44 17.08 13.25
CA VAL A 137 -18.04 16.68 13.13
C VAL A 137 -17.40 17.56 12.05
N ARG A 138 -16.20 18.11 12.31
CA ARG A 138 -15.44 18.86 11.30
C ARG A 138 -13.95 18.94 11.60
N LEU A 139 -13.19 19.32 10.59
CA LEU A 139 -11.82 19.77 10.78
C LEU A 139 -11.79 21.15 11.45
N ASN A 140 -10.75 21.39 12.25
CA ASN A 140 -10.48 22.71 12.83
C ASN A 140 -9.97 23.73 11.82
N ARG A 141 -9.44 23.25 10.68
CA ARG A 141 -8.94 24.06 9.57
C ARG A 141 -9.06 23.30 8.26
N TYR A 142 -9.21 24.04 7.17
CA TYR A 142 -9.09 23.50 5.82
C TYR A 142 -7.71 22.90 5.58
N ASP A 143 -7.67 21.69 4.99
CA ASP A 143 -6.43 21.05 4.57
C ASP A 143 -6.19 21.29 3.07
N PRO A 144 -5.21 22.13 2.67
CA PRO A 144 -4.97 22.44 1.26
C PRO A 144 -4.31 21.30 0.49
N GLU A 145 -3.86 20.22 1.16
CA GLU A 145 -3.24 19.08 0.51
C GLU A 145 -4.25 18.04 0.03
N VAL A 146 -5.51 18.13 0.48
CA VAL A 146 -6.60 17.22 0.11
C VAL A 146 -7.52 17.93 -0.86
N ASP A 147 -7.75 17.32 -2.01
CA ASP A 147 -8.79 17.76 -2.93
C ASP A 147 -10.13 17.17 -2.48
N TYR A 148 -11.07 18.05 -2.14
CA TYR A 148 -12.36 17.68 -1.56
C TYR A 148 -13.50 17.64 -2.59
N ASP A 149 -13.20 17.92 -3.86
CA ASP A 149 -14.15 17.96 -4.98
C ASP A 149 -14.77 16.59 -5.34
#